data_AF-A0AAJ6QLR2-F1
#
_entry.id   AF-A0AAJ6QLR2-F1
#
_cell.length_a   1.000
_cell.length_b   1.000
_cell.length_c   1.000
_cell.angle_alpha   90.00
_cell.angle_beta   90.00
_cell.angle_gamma   90.00
#
_symmetry.space_group_name_H-M   'P 1'
#
loop_
_entity.id
_entity.type
_entity.pdbx_description
1 polymer ?
#
loop_
_entity_poly.entity_id
_entity_poly.type
_entity_poly.pdbx_seq_one_letter_code
_entity_poly.pdbx_strand_id
1 'polypeptide(L)'
;MPKKKTGQRKKAEKQRVRQKEIRKRDIDLAEHPCNANMECDHCQRKQKNRAFCYFCSALQRLPMCAKCGKQKCMQKTGDCIIKHAGQFTTGLQMVGAICDFCEAWVCHGKNCLSVHACTCPLQDAVCVECDRGVWDHGGRIFRCSFCTNFLCEDDQFEHQASCQVLESETTKCQSCNRHGDLSCLRCKVCFCDEHVKRKGFKYERNQAIPCPKCGFETQPTKDLSMSTRTHAYGRKAIDNDDDECGYGASGYSGYSGYGDNFADDDDEDGEDWNDDDDDDDDDETSSEDSDDDSDEKRGGESKKEPEKT
;
A
#
# COMPACT_ATOMS: atom_id res chain seq x y z
N MET A 1 -20.92 -32.70 25.46
CA MET A 1 -19.51 -32.25 25.44
C MET A 1 -19.13 -31.87 24.02
N PRO A 2 -18.51 -30.69 23.77
CA PRO A 2 -18.00 -30.37 22.44
C PRO A 2 -17.01 -31.45 21.99
N LYS A 3 -17.20 -32.00 20.79
CA LYS A 3 -16.32 -33.05 20.24
C LYS A 3 -14.87 -32.53 20.24
N LYS A 4 -13.93 -33.34 20.77
CA LYS A 4 -12.50 -32.99 20.76
C LYS A 4 -12.07 -32.69 19.32
N LYS A 5 -11.54 -31.48 19.08
CA LYS A 5 -11.03 -31.08 17.77
C LYS A 5 -9.94 -32.06 17.31
N THR A 6 -10.02 -32.51 16.06
CA THR A 6 -9.00 -33.35 15.42
C THR A 6 -7.65 -32.63 15.38
N GLY A 7 -6.55 -33.38 15.28
CA GLY A 7 -5.19 -32.82 15.20
C GLY A 7 -5.03 -31.83 14.02
N GLN A 8 -5.62 -32.17 12.87
CA GLN A 8 -5.67 -31.30 11.69
C GLN A 8 -6.42 -29.99 11.97
N ARG A 9 -7.60 -30.06 12.60
CA ARG A 9 -8.39 -28.86 12.95
C ARG A 9 -7.65 -27.94 13.94
N LYS A 10 -6.91 -28.51 14.90
CA LYS A 10 -6.04 -27.74 15.82
C LYS A 10 -4.88 -27.06 15.08
N LYS A 11 -4.26 -27.74 14.10
CA LYS A 11 -3.18 -27.19 13.28
C LYS A 11 -3.67 -26.03 12.41
N ALA A 12 -4.81 -26.20 11.73
CA ALA A 12 -5.43 -25.16 10.92
C ALA A 12 -5.80 -23.92 11.75
N GLU A 13 -6.38 -24.11 12.94
CA GLU A 13 -6.72 -23.01 13.85
C GLU A 13 -5.47 -22.26 14.33
N LYS A 14 -4.40 -22.97 14.70
CA LYS A 14 -3.11 -22.36 15.06
C LYS A 14 -2.50 -21.59 13.89
N GLN A 15 -2.59 -22.11 12.67
CA GLN A 15 -2.11 -21.43 11.47
C GLN A 15 -2.92 -20.15 11.18
N ARG A 16 -4.25 -20.20 11.32
CA ARG A 16 -5.11 -19.01 11.16
C ARG A 16 -4.80 -17.92 12.19
N VAL A 17 -4.55 -18.29 13.45
CA VAL A 17 -4.12 -17.34 14.49
C VAL A 17 -2.77 -16.73 14.12
N ARG A 18 -1.80 -17.55 13.70
CA ARG A 18 -0.48 -17.08 13.24
C ARG A 18 -0.58 -16.13 12.04
N GLN A 19 -1.43 -16.42 11.07
CA GLN A 19 -1.67 -15.53 9.92
C GLN A 19 -2.27 -14.19 10.36
N LYS A 20 -3.22 -14.19 11.32
CA LYS A 20 -3.76 -12.95 11.90
C LYS A 20 -2.69 -12.13 12.62
N GLU A 21 -1.78 -12.78 13.34
CA GLU A 21 -0.65 -12.10 13.99
C GLU A 21 0.33 -11.52 12.97
N ILE A 22 0.58 -12.23 11.87
CA ILE A 22 1.44 -11.75 10.78
C ILE A 22 0.82 -10.52 10.11
N ARG A 23 -0.49 -10.53 9.85
CA ARG A 23 -1.21 -9.38 9.27
C ARG A 23 -1.26 -8.16 10.17
N LYS A 24 -1.21 -8.35 11.49
CA LYS A 24 -1.21 -7.24 12.47
C LYS A 24 0.15 -6.56 12.62
N ARG A 25 1.21 -7.07 12.00
CA ARG A 25 2.53 -6.43 12.10
C ARG A 25 2.51 -5.16 11.27
N ASP A 26 2.84 -4.06 11.92
CA ASP A 26 3.17 -2.86 11.17
C ASP A 26 4.55 -3.04 10.56
N ILE A 27 4.61 -2.93 9.24
CA ILE A 27 5.85 -3.04 8.46
C ILE A 27 6.05 -1.68 7.84
N ASP A 28 7.21 -1.08 8.11
CA ASP A 28 7.59 0.15 7.43
C ASP A 28 7.75 -0.13 5.93
N LEU A 29 6.85 0.44 5.15
CA LEU A 29 6.82 0.26 3.71
C LEU A 29 8.05 0.92 3.05
N ALA A 30 8.62 1.98 3.63
CA ALA A 30 9.74 2.71 3.03
C ALA A 30 11.04 1.87 3.04
N GLU A 31 11.26 1.11 4.12
CA GLU A 31 12.47 0.29 4.29
C GLU A 31 12.35 -1.11 3.66
N HIS A 32 11.12 -1.57 3.36
CA HIS A 32 10.92 -2.92 2.87
C HIS A 32 11.44 -3.08 1.43
N PRO A 33 12.21 -4.14 1.11
CA PRO A 33 12.84 -4.29 -0.21
C PRO A 33 11.87 -4.29 -1.41
N CYS A 34 10.61 -4.68 -1.20
CA CYS A 34 9.57 -4.62 -2.24
C CYS A 34 9.19 -3.20 -2.66
N ASN A 35 9.51 -2.18 -1.85
CA ASN A 35 9.23 -0.78 -2.17
C ASN A 35 10.51 0.08 -2.18
N ALA A 36 11.67 -0.56 -2.29
CA ALA A 36 12.94 0.12 -2.50
C ALA A 36 12.92 0.91 -3.82
N ASN A 37 13.65 2.02 -3.88
CA ASN A 37 13.80 2.77 -5.12
C ASN A 37 14.70 1.99 -6.10
N MET A 38 14.33 2.02 -7.38
CA MET A 38 15.05 1.42 -8.48
C MET A 38 15.09 2.43 -9.64
N GLU A 39 16.19 2.44 -10.39
CA GLU A 39 16.30 3.15 -11.65
C GLU A 39 16.33 2.13 -12.78
N CYS A 40 15.53 2.33 -13.83
CA CYS A 40 15.48 1.42 -14.96
C CYS A 40 16.76 1.54 -15.81
N ASP A 41 17.43 0.42 -16.09
CA ASP A 41 18.65 0.41 -16.91
C ASP A 41 18.41 0.87 -18.37
N HIS A 42 17.17 0.71 -18.88
CA HIS A 42 16.84 1.02 -20.27
C HIS A 42 16.40 2.49 -20.46
N CYS A 43 15.48 2.97 -19.63
CA CYS A 43 14.90 4.32 -19.78
C CYS A 43 15.35 5.32 -18.72
N GLN A 44 16.19 4.92 -17.76
CA GLN A 44 16.76 5.76 -16.68
C GLN A 44 15.71 6.46 -15.79
N ARG A 45 14.45 6.04 -15.87
CA ARG A 45 13.38 6.55 -15.02
C ARG A 45 13.44 5.87 -13.66
N LYS A 46 13.20 6.66 -12.62
CA LYS A 46 13.10 6.18 -11.24
C LYS A 46 11.71 5.58 -11.01
N GLN A 47 11.67 4.42 -10.39
CA GLN A 47 10.47 3.70 -10.02
C GLN A 47 10.70 2.90 -8.73
N LYS A 48 9.65 2.25 -8.23
CA LYS A 48 9.80 1.29 -7.13
C LYS A 48 10.30 -0.05 -7.65
N ASN A 49 10.90 -0.86 -6.78
CA ASN A 49 11.41 -2.18 -7.11
C ASN A 49 10.28 -3.09 -7.60
N ARG A 50 10.28 -3.39 -8.90
CA ARG A 50 9.21 -4.14 -9.59
C ARG A 50 9.85 -5.11 -10.57
N ALA A 51 9.11 -6.14 -10.96
CA ALA A 51 9.60 -7.17 -11.87
C ALA A 51 9.93 -6.60 -13.25
N PHE A 52 9.12 -5.62 -13.69
CA PHE A 52 9.27 -4.91 -14.95
C PHE A 52 9.23 -3.40 -14.71
N CYS A 53 9.75 -2.64 -15.68
CA CYS A 53 9.60 -1.20 -15.69
C CYS A 53 8.21 -0.81 -16.19
N TYR A 54 7.43 -0.07 -15.41
CA TYR A 54 6.10 0.36 -15.85
C TYR A 54 6.13 1.39 -17.00
N PHE A 55 7.29 2.03 -17.24
CA PHE A 55 7.41 3.03 -18.31
C PHE A 55 7.78 2.44 -19.67
N CYS A 56 8.55 1.36 -19.70
CA CYS A 56 9.08 0.79 -20.95
C CYS A 56 8.97 -0.74 -21.01
N SER A 57 8.35 -1.37 -20.02
CA SER A 57 8.18 -2.82 -19.87
C SER A 57 9.47 -3.63 -19.86
N ALA A 58 10.63 -2.97 -19.77
CA ALA A 58 11.93 -3.64 -19.74
C ALA A 58 12.16 -4.36 -18.40
N LEU A 59 12.81 -5.52 -18.47
CA LEU A 59 13.29 -6.25 -17.29
C LEU A 59 14.60 -5.64 -16.78
N GLN A 60 14.70 -5.46 -15.47
CA GLN A 60 15.91 -4.93 -14.86
C GLN A 60 17.05 -5.95 -14.95
N ARG A 61 18.26 -5.52 -15.37
CA ARG A 61 19.41 -6.42 -15.52
C ARG A 61 19.87 -6.98 -14.18
N LEU A 62 19.81 -6.17 -13.13
CA LEU A 62 20.14 -6.53 -11.75
C LEU A 62 18.92 -6.37 -10.84
N PRO A 63 17.98 -7.33 -10.87
CA PRO A 63 16.76 -7.22 -10.11
C PRO A 63 17.04 -7.48 -8.61
N MET A 64 16.35 -6.77 -7.72
CA MET A 64 16.52 -6.89 -6.25
C MET A 64 15.38 -7.69 -5.61
N CYS A 65 15.69 -8.75 -4.86
CA CYS A 65 14.63 -9.59 -4.26
C CYS A 65 13.76 -8.79 -3.29
N ALA A 66 12.45 -8.81 -3.49
CA ALA A 66 11.45 -8.09 -2.71
C ALA A 66 11.37 -8.50 -1.23
N LYS A 67 11.91 -9.67 -0.87
CA LYS A 67 11.91 -10.18 0.52
C LYS A 67 13.23 -9.97 1.25
N CYS A 68 14.36 -10.25 0.59
CA CYS A 68 15.68 -10.23 1.24
C CYS A 68 16.60 -9.10 0.78
N GLY A 69 16.18 -8.29 -0.21
CA GLY A 69 16.95 -7.16 -0.73
C GLY A 69 18.23 -7.54 -1.48
N LYS A 70 18.49 -8.84 -1.71
CA LYS A 70 19.72 -9.29 -2.38
C LYS A 70 19.57 -9.17 -3.90
N GLN A 71 20.57 -8.56 -4.53
CA GLN A 71 20.78 -8.52 -6.00
C GLN A 71 21.76 -9.60 -6.49
N LYS A 72 22.42 -10.30 -5.57
CA LYS A 72 23.29 -11.44 -5.87
C LYS A 72 23.08 -12.54 -4.84
N CYS A 73 22.93 -13.77 -5.30
CA CYS A 73 22.80 -14.93 -4.44
C CYS A 73 24.12 -15.68 -4.35
N MET A 74 24.56 -15.91 -3.11
CA MET A 74 25.65 -16.81 -2.79
C MET A 74 25.05 -18.06 -2.16
N GLN A 75 25.33 -19.25 -2.70
CA GLN A 75 24.90 -20.51 -2.09
C GLN A 75 25.69 -20.86 -0.80
N LYS A 76 25.93 -19.88 0.09
CA LYS A 76 26.59 -20.12 1.39
C LYS A 76 25.68 -20.89 2.35
N THR A 77 24.38 -20.65 2.31
CA THR A 77 23.40 -21.22 3.26
C THR A 77 22.61 -22.40 2.71
N GLY A 78 22.80 -22.79 1.44
CA GLY A 78 22.13 -23.96 0.85
C GLY A 78 20.60 -23.89 0.72
N ASP A 79 19.97 -22.77 1.10
CA ASP A 79 18.51 -22.60 1.14
C ASP A 79 17.88 -22.26 -0.23
N CYS A 80 18.63 -22.36 -1.33
CA CYS A 80 18.11 -22.10 -2.67
C CYS A 80 17.45 -23.36 -3.25
N ILE A 81 16.29 -23.21 -3.87
CA ILE A 81 15.60 -24.30 -4.60
C ILE A 81 16.45 -24.72 -5.80
N ILE A 82 16.94 -23.75 -6.57
CA ILE A 82 17.92 -23.98 -7.64
C ILE A 82 19.32 -23.87 -7.03
N LYS A 83 20.11 -24.93 -7.17
CA LYS A 83 21.49 -24.99 -6.67
C LYS A 83 22.44 -24.33 -7.67
N HIS A 84 23.37 -23.51 -7.18
CA HIS A 84 24.37 -22.77 -7.96
C HIS A 84 25.75 -22.82 -7.28
N ALA A 85 26.27 -24.04 -7.10
CA ALA A 85 27.44 -24.27 -6.28
C ALA A 85 28.69 -23.59 -6.88
N GLY A 86 29.38 -22.77 -6.07
CA GLY A 86 30.63 -22.13 -6.47
C GLY A 86 30.48 -20.94 -7.42
N GLN A 87 29.25 -20.53 -7.77
CA GLN A 87 28.99 -19.37 -8.63
C GLN A 87 28.04 -18.38 -7.95
N PHE A 88 28.23 -17.09 -8.22
CA PHE A 88 27.27 -16.07 -7.83
C PHE A 88 26.14 -16.06 -8.86
N THR A 89 24.93 -16.33 -8.42
CA THR A 89 23.76 -16.18 -9.30
C THR A 89 23.26 -14.74 -9.24
N THR A 90 23.16 -14.10 -10.41
CA THR A 90 22.69 -12.71 -10.60
C THR A 90 21.67 -12.64 -11.73
N GLY A 91 20.99 -11.49 -11.86
CA GLY A 91 20.08 -11.25 -12.98
C GLY A 91 18.83 -12.13 -12.96
N LEU A 92 18.44 -12.67 -14.10
CA LEU A 92 17.26 -13.54 -14.22
C LEU A 92 17.48 -14.93 -13.62
N GLN A 93 18.74 -15.40 -13.52
CA GLN A 93 19.03 -16.74 -12.99
C GLN A 93 18.71 -16.88 -11.50
N MET A 94 18.59 -15.77 -10.77
CA MET A 94 18.19 -15.77 -9.37
C MET A 94 16.67 -15.68 -9.16
N VAL A 95 15.92 -15.38 -10.24
CA VAL A 95 14.45 -15.21 -10.29
C VAL A 95 13.73 -16.51 -9.97
N GLY A 96 12.95 -16.50 -8.89
CA GLY A 96 12.16 -17.66 -8.46
C GLY A 96 10.67 -17.50 -8.75
N ALA A 97 10.10 -16.36 -8.37
CA ALA A 97 8.69 -16.03 -8.62
C ALA A 97 8.48 -14.52 -8.66
N ILE A 98 7.32 -14.09 -9.16
CA ILE A 98 6.81 -12.72 -9.03
C ILE A 98 5.68 -12.76 -7.99
N CYS A 99 5.59 -11.75 -7.14
CA CYS A 99 4.53 -11.67 -6.12
C CYS A 99 3.30 -10.95 -6.67
N ASP A 100 2.13 -11.56 -6.58
CA ASP A 100 0.87 -10.99 -7.09
C ASP A 100 0.46 -9.68 -6.38
N PHE A 101 0.92 -9.47 -5.14
CA PHE A 101 0.56 -8.28 -4.36
C PHE A 101 1.43 -7.06 -4.65
N CYS A 102 2.74 -7.25 -4.85
CA CYS A 102 3.67 -6.13 -5.01
C CYS A 102 4.32 -6.06 -6.39
N GLU A 103 4.02 -7.03 -7.27
CA GLU A 103 4.61 -7.18 -8.61
C GLU A 103 6.14 -7.15 -8.62
N ALA A 104 6.76 -7.41 -7.48
CA ALA A 104 8.20 -7.44 -7.34
C ALA A 104 8.67 -8.90 -7.35
N TRP A 105 9.87 -9.09 -7.89
CA TRP A 105 10.44 -10.42 -8.01
C TRP A 105 10.95 -10.94 -6.65
N VAL A 106 10.89 -12.26 -6.45
CA VAL A 106 11.34 -12.97 -5.25
C VAL A 106 12.36 -14.05 -5.59
N CYS A 107 13.46 -14.08 -4.83
CA CYS A 107 14.53 -15.07 -4.98
C CYS A 107 14.06 -16.49 -4.73
N HIS A 108 14.66 -17.43 -5.46
CA HIS A 108 14.46 -18.88 -5.28
C HIS A 108 14.92 -19.43 -3.93
N GLY A 109 15.21 -18.58 -2.95
CA GLY A 109 15.43 -19.02 -1.57
C GLY A 109 14.12 -19.55 -1.02
N LYS A 110 14.14 -20.76 -0.43
CA LYS A 110 12.93 -21.41 0.11
C LYS A 110 12.22 -20.52 1.12
N ASN A 111 12.97 -19.83 1.99
CA ASN A 111 12.40 -18.86 2.93
C ASN A 111 11.73 -17.66 2.21
N CYS A 112 12.33 -17.16 1.13
CA CYS A 112 11.76 -16.01 0.42
C CYS A 112 10.46 -16.38 -0.29
N LEU A 113 10.45 -17.49 -1.03
CA LEU A 113 9.26 -17.96 -1.76
C LEU A 113 8.12 -18.34 -0.81
N SER A 114 8.40 -19.08 0.26
CA SER A 114 7.35 -19.58 1.17
C SER A 114 6.75 -18.49 2.07
N VAL A 115 7.48 -17.42 2.36
CA VAL A 115 7.07 -16.41 3.36
C VAL A 115 6.63 -15.09 2.73
N HIS A 116 7.16 -14.72 1.56
CA HIS A 116 6.94 -13.38 1.01
C HIS A 116 5.46 -13.06 0.79
N ALA A 117 4.70 -13.92 0.10
CA ALA A 117 3.27 -13.69 -0.14
C ALA A 117 2.47 -13.44 1.15
N CYS A 118 2.73 -14.23 2.21
CA CYS A 118 2.04 -14.08 3.49
C CYS A 118 2.42 -12.81 4.28
N THR A 119 3.59 -12.23 3.99
CA THR A 119 4.15 -11.09 4.73
C THR A 119 4.36 -9.87 3.84
N CYS A 120 3.79 -9.88 2.63
CA CYS A 120 3.96 -8.78 1.70
C CYS A 120 3.28 -7.53 2.28
N PRO A 121 4.00 -6.40 2.39
CA PRO A 121 3.44 -5.16 2.94
C PRO A 121 2.30 -4.58 2.10
N LEU A 122 2.23 -4.96 0.83
CA LEU A 122 1.28 -4.45 -0.16
C LEU A 122 0.08 -5.38 -0.40
N GLN A 123 -0.16 -6.37 0.48
CA GLN A 123 -1.32 -7.27 0.37
C GLN A 123 -2.66 -6.53 0.29
N ASP A 124 -2.83 -5.51 1.13
CA ASP A 124 -4.06 -4.71 1.23
C ASP A 124 -3.83 -3.28 0.70
N ALA A 125 -2.89 -3.11 -0.24
CA ALA A 125 -2.51 -1.81 -0.78
C ALA A 125 -3.48 -1.37 -1.88
N VAL A 126 -4.48 -0.60 -1.47
CA VAL A 126 -5.42 0.13 -2.35
C VAL A 126 -5.35 1.61 -1.97
N CYS A 127 -5.23 2.49 -2.96
CA CYS A 127 -5.23 3.93 -2.70
C CYS A 127 -6.59 4.34 -2.11
N VAL A 128 -6.59 5.09 -1.00
CA VAL A 128 -7.85 5.53 -0.36
C VAL A 128 -8.60 6.63 -1.13
N GLU A 129 -7.93 7.35 -2.03
CA GLU A 129 -8.54 8.46 -2.78
C GLU A 129 -9.08 8.05 -4.15
N CYS A 130 -8.40 7.12 -4.84
CA CYS A 130 -8.78 6.70 -6.19
C CYS A 130 -9.13 5.21 -6.31
N ASP A 131 -9.18 4.47 -5.20
CA ASP A 131 -9.57 3.05 -5.11
C ASP A 131 -8.81 2.08 -6.04
N ARG A 132 -7.71 2.54 -6.63
CA ARG A 132 -6.85 1.78 -7.55
C ARG A 132 -5.76 1.01 -6.80
N GLY A 133 -5.38 -0.14 -7.36
CA GLY A 133 -4.42 -1.07 -6.79
C GLY A 133 -2.97 -0.80 -7.22
N VAL A 134 -2.04 -1.64 -6.75
CA VAL A 134 -0.61 -1.56 -7.10
C VAL A 134 -0.37 -1.63 -8.61
N TRP A 135 -1.14 -2.49 -9.29
CA TRP A 135 -1.06 -2.75 -10.73
C TRP A 135 -1.41 -1.52 -11.57
N ASP A 136 -2.41 -0.75 -11.15
CA ASP A 136 -2.96 0.36 -11.94
C ASP A 136 -2.09 1.63 -11.89
N HIS A 137 -1.32 1.80 -10.81
CA HIS A 137 -0.53 3.01 -10.54
C HIS A 137 0.93 2.93 -10.98
N GLY A 138 1.32 1.80 -11.55
CA GLY A 138 2.73 1.52 -11.81
C GLY A 138 3.54 1.30 -10.52
N GLY A 139 2.91 0.71 -9.50
CA GLY A 139 3.61 0.24 -8.30
C GLY A 139 4.11 1.31 -7.34
N ARG A 140 3.73 2.59 -7.49
CA ARG A 140 4.23 3.67 -6.62
C ARG A 140 3.22 3.93 -5.51
N ILE A 141 3.39 3.19 -4.40
CA ILE A 141 2.51 3.25 -3.23
C ILE A 141 3.28 3.75 -2.01
N PHE A 142 2.61 4.64 -1.26
CA PHE A 142 3.08 5.28 -0.04
C PHE A 142 2.07 5.05 1.09
N ARG A 143 2.51 5.26 2.33
CA ARG A 143 1.63 5.30 3.50
C ARG A 143 1.61 6.71 4.07
N CYS A 144 0.42 7.22 4.35
CA CYS A 144 0.28 8.50 5.04
C CYS A 144 0.85 8.42 6.46
N SER A 145 1.68 9.38 6.86
CA SER A 145 2.24 9.44 8.23
C SER A 145 1.19 9.71 9.31
N PHE A 146 0.01 10.19 8.95
CA PHE A 146 -1.05 10.57 9.89
C PHE A 146 -2.14 9.51 10.04
N CYS A 147 -2.65 8.97 8.92
CA CYS A 147 -3.74 7.99 8.95
C CYS A 147 -3.28 6.56 8.64
N THR A 148 -2.02 6.35 8.20
CA THR A 148 -1.45 5.05 7.79
C THR A 148 -2.17 4.34 6.64
N ASN A 149 -3.08 5.03 5.94
CA ASN A 149 -3.71 4.50 4.73
C ASN A 149 -2.72 4.53 3.56
N PHE A 150 -2.97 3.67 2.57
CA PHE A 150 -2.19 3.61 1.35
C PHE A 150 -2.62 4.70 0.38
N LEU A 151 -1.64 5.28 -0.30
CA LEU A 151 -1.80 6.37 -1.26
C LEU A 151 -0.92 6.09 -2.48
N CYS A 152 -1.41 6.45 -3.66
CA CYS A 152 -0.58 6.49 -4.86
C CYS A 152 0.33 7.72 -4.84
N GLU A 153 1.31 7.78 -5.76
CA GLU A 153 2.22 8.93 -5.86
C GLU A 153 1.51 10.26 -6.15
N ASP A 154 0.43 10.21 -6.93
CA ASP A 154 -0.31 11.39 -7.36
C ASP A 154 -1.10 11.97 -6.18
N ASP A 155 -1.79 11.11 -5.42
CA ASP A 155 -2.65 11.51 -4.30
C ASP A 155 -1.88 11.76 -2.99
N GLN A 156 -0.60 11.38 -2.91
CA GLN A 156 0.14 11.41 -1.63
C GLN A 156 0.21 12.82 -1.04
N PHE A 157 0.41 13.84 -1.88
CA PHE A 157 0.66 15.21 -1.42
C PHE A 157 -0.64 15.90 -1.04
N GLU A 158 -1.69 15.73 -1.85
CA GLU A 158 -3.01 16.29 -1.58
C GLU A 158 -3.61 15.68 -0.31
N HIS A 159 -3.53 14.35 -0.18
CA HIS A 159 -3.97 13.67 1.03
C HIS A 159 -3.13 14.08 2.24
N GLN A 160 -1.80 14.15 2.16
CA GLN A 160 -0.99 14.56 3.31
C GLN A 160 -1.30 15.99 3.78
N ALA A 161 -1.62 16.89 2.85
CA ALA A 161 -2.01 18.26 3.17
C ALA A 161 -3.37 18.33 3.91
N SER A 162 -4.35 17.53 3.50
CA SER A 162 -5.69 17.51 4.11
C SER A 162 -5.82 16.53 5.28
N CYS A 163 -4.94 15.54 5.42
CA CYS A 163 -5.10 14.43 6.36
C CYS A 163 -5.00 14.88 7.83
N GLN A 164 -4.28 15.94 8.16
CA GLN A 164 -4.24 16.48 9.52
C GLN A 164 -5.50 17.29 9.87
N VAL A 165 -6.20 17.81 8.86
CA VAL A 165 -7.37 18.67 9.04
C VAL A 165 -8.60 17.79 9.30
N LEU A 166 -9.31 18.09 10.38
CA LEU A 166 -10.63 17.51 10.63
C LEU A 166 -11.66 18.37 9.89
N GLU A 167 -12.22 17.84 8.80
CA GLU A 167 -13.27 18.52 8.02
C GLU A 167 -14.62 18.53 8.73
N SER A 168 -14.77 17.80 9.84
CA SER A 168 -16.01 17.81 10.61
C SER A 168 -16.26 19.20 11.21
N GLU A 169 -17.30 19.89 10.74
CA GLU A 169 -17.78 21.17 11.28
C GLU A 169 -18.11 21.10 12.79
N THR A 170 -18.28 19.89 13.32
CA THR A 170 -18.56 19.65 14.73
C THR A 170 -17.45 18.84 15.39
N THR A 171 -16.75 19.45 16.36
CA THR A 171 -15.87 18.76 17.34
C THR A 171 -16.66 17.94 18.37
N LYS A 172 -17.79 17.39 17.94
CA LYS A 172 -18.73 16.65 18.77
C LYS A 172 -18.35 15.18 18.75
N CYS A 173 -18.44 14.55 19.91
CA CYS A 173 -18.28 13.13 20.06
C CYS A 173 -19.36 12.40 19.27
N GLN A 174 -18.95 11.50 18.37
CA GLN A 174 -19.86 10.69 17.55
C GLN A 174 -20.95 9.94 18.35
N SER A 175 -20.66 9.58 19.61
CA SER A 175 -21.54 8.75 20.44
C SER A 175 -22.50 9.54 21.32
N CYS A 176 -22.15 10.75 21.77
CA CYS A 176 -22.97 11.52 22.72
C CYS A 176 -23.16 13.01 22.39
N ASN A 177 -22.67 13.46 21.23
CA ASN A 177 -22.76 14.83 20.74
C ASN A 177 -22.21 15.92 21.68
N ARG A 178 -21.51 15.57 22.76
CA ARG A 178 -20.73 16.49 23.62
C ARG A 178 -19.38 16.79 22.98
N HIS A 179 -18.63 17.77 23.49
CA HIS A 179 -17.28 18.06 22.98
C HIS A 179 -16.36 16.83 23.04
N GLY A 180 -15.58 16.61 21.97
CA GLY A 180 -14.67 15.49 21.81
C GLY A 180 -13.20 15.92 21.94
N ASP A 181 -12.57 15.54 23.05
CA ASP A 181 -11.17 15.88 23.35
C ASP A 181 -10.15 15.04 22.55
N LEU A 182 -10.58 13.90 22.01
CA LEU A 182 -9.74 12.94 21.28
C LEU A 182 -10.29 12.71 19.87
N SER A 183 -9.41 12.71 18.88
CA SER A 183 -9.75 12.59 17.48
C SER A 183 -8.95 11.49 16.80
N CYS A 184 -9.58 10.75 15.89
CA CYS A 184 -8.93 9.72 15.08
C CYS A 184 -8.72 10.24 13.66
N LEU A 185 -7.46 10.38 13.22
CA LEU A 185 -7.13 10.87 11.87
C LEU A 185 -7.45 9.87 10.76
N ARG A 186 -7.55 8.57 11.08
CA ARG A 186 -7.92 7.54 10.12
C ARG A 186 -9.42 7.46 9.83
N CYS A 187 -10.25 7.73 10.83
CA CYS A 187 -11.70 7.75 10.68
C CYS A 187 -12.29 9.16 10.59
N LYS A 188 -11.48 10.20 10.78
CA LYS A 188 -11.89 11.61 10.83
C LYS A 188 -13.07 11.87 11.78
N VAL A 189 -13.06 11.22 12.95
CA VAL A 189 -14.11 11.35 13.98
C VAL A 189 -13.54 11.74 15.33
N CYS A 190 -14.30 12.55 16.07
CA CYS A 190 -14.01 12.96 17.43
C CYS A 190 -14.78 12.11 18.44
N PHE A 191 -14.20 11.94 19.63
CA PHE A 191 -14.77 11.20 20.74
C PHE A 191 -14.43 11.91 22.06
N CYS A 192 -15.32 11.80 23.06
CA CYS A 192 -15.00 12.25 24.42
C CYS A 192 -14.24 11.16 25.19
N ASP A 193 -13.63 11.54 26.31
CA ASP A 193 -12.85 10.65 27.19
C ASP A 193 -13.58 9.38 27.62
N GLU A 194 -14.91 9.45 27.77
CA GLU A 194 -15.73 8.30 28.15
C GLU A 194 -16.00 7.35 26.98
N HIS A 195 -16.19 7.87 25.76
CA HIS A 195 -16.52 7.06 24.58
C HIS A 195 -15.30 6.52 23.82
N VAL A 196 -14.12 7.12 24.00
CA VAL A 196 -12.87 6.52 23.49
C VAL A 196 -12.50 5.26 24.28
N LYS A 197 -12.71 5.27 25.60
CA LYS A 197 -12.29 4.18 26.48
C LYS A 197 -13.30 3.03 26.43
N ARG A 198 -12.84 1.85 26.01
CA ARG A 198 -13.64 0.61 26.10
C ARG A 198 -13.77 0.21 27.57
N LYS A 199 -15.01 0.00 28.03
CA LYS A 199 -15.30 -0.47 29.39
C LYS A 199 -14.56 -1.79 29.65
N GLY A 200 -13.81 -1.85 30.75
CA GLY A 200 -13.09 -3.06 31.20
C GLY A 200 -11.66 -3.24 30.64
N PHE A 201 -11.16 -2.32 29.82
CA PHE A 201 -9.76 -2.35 29.37
C PHE A 201 -8.87 -1.47 30.26
N LYS A 202 -7.74 -2.01 30.71
CA LYS A 202 -6.73 -1.24 31.45
C LYS A 202 -5.85 -0.50 30.46
N TYR A 203 -5.94 0.82 30.43
CA TYR A 203 -5.06 1.68 29.65
C TYR A 203 -3.85 2.05 30.48
N GLU A 204 -2.65 1.90 29.93
CA GLU A 204 -1.43 2.38 30.57
C GLU A 204 -1.34 3.90 30.47
N ARG A 205 -0.88 4.54 31.54
CA ARG A 205 -0.70 6.00 31.59
C ARG A 205 0.40 6.38 30.59
N ASN A 206 0.10 7.32 29.68
CA ASN A 206 0.95 7.83 28.60
C ASN A 206 0.93 7.06 27.26
N GLN A 207 0.11 6.02 27.09
CA GLN A 207 -0.12 5.44 25.76
C GLN A 207 -1.33 6.10 25.07
N ALA A 208 -1.21 6.36 23.77
CA ALA A 208 -2.31 6.88 22.97
C ALA A 208 -3.46 5.86 22.96
N ILE A 209 -4.68 6.34 23.21
CA ILE A 209 -5.82 5.45 23.31
C ILE A 209 -6.24 5.02 21.88
N PRO A 210 -6.43 3.72 21.60
CA PRO A 210 -6.86 3.29 20.29
C PRO A 210 -8.32 3.67 20.02
N CYS A 211 -8.59 4.14 18.81
CA CYS A 211 -9.92 4.47 18.30
C CYS A 211 -10.87 3.26 18.44
N PRO A 212 -12.10 3.45 18.95
CA PRO A 212 -13.04 2.34 19.13
C PRO A 212 -13.48 1.72 17.80
N LYS A 213 -13.48 2.47 16.68
CA LYS A 213 -13.86 1.99 15.35
C LYS A 213 -12.73 1.22 14.64
N CYS A 214 -11.57 1.84 14.46
CA CYS A 214 -10.48 1.28 13.64
C CYS A 214 -9.28 0.77 14.46
N GLY A 215 -9.21 1.05 15.76
CA GLY A 215 -8.08 0.68 16.62
C GLY A 215 -6.82 1.53 16.42
N PHE A 216 -6.86 2.54 15.55
CA PHE A 216 -5.74 3.46 15.32
C PHE A 216 -5.57 4.46 16.46
N GLU A 217 -4.35 4.90 16.73
CA GLU A 217 -4.04 5.84 17.82
C GLU A 217 -4.81 7.16 17.66
N THR A 218 -5.50 7.59 18.72
CA THR A 218 -6.17 8.90 18.74
C THR A 218 -5.21 9.99 19.19
N GLN A 219 -5.29 11.15 18.56
CA GLN A 219 -4.58 12.36 18.96
C GLN A 219 -5.53 13.33 19.66
N PRO A 220 -5.07 14.12 20.64
CA PRO A 220 -5.88 15.15 21.27
C PRO A 220 -6.30 16.21 20.25
N THR A 221 -7.59 16.55 20.21
CA THR A 221 -8.18 17.46 19.22
C THR A 221 -7.55 18.86 19.26
N LYS A 222 -7.10 19.30 20.44
CA LYS A 222 -6.42 20.59 20.64
C LYS A 222 -5.05 20.72 19.95
N ASP A 223 -4.38 19.60 19.70
CA ASP A 223 -3.04 19.60 19.09
C ASP A 223 -3.14 19.49 17.55
N LEU A 224 -4.36 19.35 17.01
CA LEU A 224 -4.65 19.33 15.58
C LEU A 224 -4.95 20.74 15.07
N SER A 225 -4.42 21.09 13.90
CA SER A 225 -4.67 22.36 13.23
C SER A 225 -6.12 22.43 12.75
N MET A 226 -6.98 23.04 13.56
CA MET A 226 -8.35 23.36 13.17
C MET A 226 -8.33 24.60 12.27
N SER A 227 -8.34 24.40 10.95
CA SER A 227 -8.53 25.52 10.04
C SER A 227 -10.02 25.85 9.92
N THR A 228 -10.45 26.98 10.49
CA THR A 228 -11.79 27.55 10.28
C THR A 228 -11.90 28.37 8.99
N ARG A 229 -10.81 28.44 8.21
CA ARG A 229 -10.74 29.14 6.92
C ARG A 229 -10.04 28.24 5.91
N THR A 230 -10.81 27.53 5.09
CA THR A 230 -10.28 26.78 3.95
C THR A 230 -9.76 27.76 2.91
N HIS A 231 -8.46 28.07 2.95
CA HIS A 231 -7.80 28.74 1.82
C HIS A 231 -7.42 27.66 0.82
N ALA A 232 -8.28 27.46 -0.19
CA ALA A 232 -7.93 26.68 -1.36
C ALA A 232 -6.81 27.42 -2.10
N TYR A 233 -5.56 27.02 -1.89
CA TYR A 233 -4.43 27.47 -2.71
C TYR A 233 -4.48 26.71 -4.04
N GLY A 234 -5.44 27.09 -4.88
CA GLY A 234 -5.53 26.71 -6.28
C GLY A 234 -5.08 27.87 -7.16
N ARG A 235 -4.35 27.57 -8.23
CA ARG A 235 -3.98 28.53 -9.29
C ARG A 235 -5.21 28.96 -10.11
N LYS A 236 -6.23 29.58 -9.49
CA LYS A 236 -7.27 30.36 -10.18
C LYS A 236 -7.81 31.43 -9.24
N ALA A 237 -7.35 32.66 -9.44
CA ALA A 237 -8.20 33.81 -9.16
C ALA A 237 -9.29 33.77 -10.23
N ILE A 238 -10.51 33.43 -9.80
CA ILE A 238 -11.72 33.59 -10.60
C ILE A 238 -11.94 35.09 -10.75
N ASP A 239 -11.81 35.56 -12.00
CA ASP A 239 -12.65 36.66 -12.49
C ASP A 239 -14.10 36.20 -12.35
N ASN A 240 -14.86 36.89 -11.50
CA ASN A 240 -16.28 37.12 -11.71
C ASN A 240 -16.74 38.31 -10.86
N ASP A 241 -16.94 39.39 -11.63
CA ASP A 241 -18.00 40.39 -11.59
C ASP A 241 -18.16 41.37 -10.42
N ASP A 242 -18.05 42.63 -10.87
CA ASP A 242 -18.88 43.78 -10.53
C ASP A 242 -18.77 44.37 -9.12
N ASP A 243 -17.84 45.33 -8.99
CA ASP A 243 -18.14 46.57 -8.27
C ASP A 243 -17.37 47.76 -8.87
N GLU A 244 -18.15 48.63 -9.52
CA GLU A 244 -17.82 49.95 -10.03
C GLU A 244 -17.26 50.86 -8.93
N CYS A 245 -15.98 51.23 -9.00
CA CYS A 245 -15.50 52.50 -8.46
C CYS A 245 -14.18 52.93 -9.13
N GLY A 246 -14.22 54.12 -9.72
CA GLY A 246 -13.14 54.69 -10.51
C GLY A 246 -12.00 55.32 -9.71
N TYR A 247 -11.32 56.22 -10.43
CA TYR A 247 -10.13 57.02 -10.10
C TYR A 247 -8.78 56.39 -10.49
N GLY A 248 -8.22 56.97 -11.56
CA GLY A 248 -7.03 56.49 -12.22
C GLY A 248 -5.70 56.85 -11.54
N ALA A 249 -4.64 56.26 -12.08
CA ALA A 249 -3.29 56.81 -12.00
C ALA A 249 -2.51 56.37 -13.23
N SER A 250 -1.97 57.38 -13.91
CA SER A 250 -1.25 57.33 -15.16
C SER A 250 0.16 56.73 -15.00
N GLY A 251 0.63 56.07 -16.06
CA GLY A 251 2.02 56.15 -16.53
C GLY A 251 3.01 55.11 -16.01
N TYR A 252 3.57 54.30 -16.92
CA TYR A 252 4.90 54.58 -17.48
C TYR A 252 5.18 53.67 -18.69
N SER A 253 5.68 54.30 -19.75
CA SER A 253 6.09 53.74 -21.04
C SER A 253 7.37 52.89 -20.94
N GLY A 254 7.54 51.89 -21.79
CA GLY A 254 8.74 51.05 -21.80
C GLY A 254 8.92 50.10 -23.00
N TYR A 255 8.88 50.65 -24.21
CA TYR A 255 9.68 50.28 -25.40
C TYR A 255 9.79 48.81 -25.90
N SER A 256 9.10 48.58 -27.03
CA SER A 256 9.51 47.93 -28.29
C SER A 256 10.57 46.82 -28.34
N GLY A 257 10.24 45.77 -29.12
CA GLY A 257 11.16 45.30 -30.17
C GLY A 257 10.92 43.89 -30.74
N TYR A 258 10.36 43.82 -31.96
CA TYR A 258 10.51 42.78 -33.01
C TYR A 258 10.03 41.34 -32.71
N GLY A 259 9.32 40.62 -33.59
CA GLY A 259 8.92 40.85 -34.97
C GLY A 259 8.21 39.62 -35.55
N ASP A 260 7.32 39.89 -36.51
CA ASP A 260 6.77 39.07 -37.60
C ASP A 260 5.92 37.79 -37.37
N ASN A 261 4.62 37.99 -37.59
CA ASN A 261 3.75 37.39 -38.63
C ASN A 261 4.00 35.94 -39.09
N PHE A 262 2.98 35.09 -38.95
CA PHE A 262 2.26 34.48 -40.08
C PHE A 262 0.80 34.21 -39.68
N ALA A 263 -0.12 34.49 -40.62
CA ALA A 263 -1.55 34.23 -40.59
C ALA A 263 -1.89 33.00 -41.47
N ASP A 264 -3.19 32.68 -41.55
CA ASP A 264 -3.90 31.54 -42.19
C ASP A 264 -4.05 30.31 -41.27
N ASP A 265 -5.22 29.96 -40.73
CA ASP A 265 -6.58 29.73 -41.28
C ASP A 265 -6.66 28.41 -42.07
N ASP A 266 -7.36 27.43 -41.49
CA ASP A 266 -8.14 26.40 -42.19
C ASP A 266 -8.88 25.52 -41.16
N ASP A 267 -10.22 25.66 -41.19
CA ASP A 267 -11.21 24.69 -40.71
C ASP A 267 -11.05 23.35 -41.44
N GLU A 268 -11.31 22.21 -40.78
CA GLU A 268 -12.18 21.14 -41.29
C GLU A 268 -12.26 19.91 -40.36
N ASP A 269 -13.53 19.57 -40.12
CA ASP A 269 -14.15 18.25 -39.97
C ASP A 269 -13.85 17.31 -38.80
N GLY A 270 -14.96 16.98 -38.15
CA GLY A 270 -15.10 15.88 -37.21
C GLY A 270 -15.36 14.55 -37.91
N GLU A 271 -15.00 13.47 -37.22
CA GLU A 271 -15.47 12.12 -37.52
C GLU A 271 -15.70 11.43 -36.17
N ASP A 272 -17.00 11.33 -35.85
CA ASP A 272 -17.64 10.54 -34.82
C ASP A 272 -17.48 9.05 -35.16
N TRP A 273 -16.86 8.27 -34.28
CA TRP A 273 -16.82 6.80 -34.42
C TRP A 273 -17.58 6.16 -33.28
N ASN A 274 -18.77 5.74 -33.67
CA ASN A 274 -19.77 5.00 -32.92
C ASN A 274 -19.30 3.55 -32.65
N ASP A 275 -19.63 3.08 -31.45
CA ASP A 275 -20.23 1.78 -31.08
C ASP A 275 -19.83 0.50 -31.84
N ASP A 276 -19.33 -0.49 -31.09
CA ASP A 276 -19.73 -1.88 -31.30
C ASP A 276 -19.53 -2.69 -29.99
N ASP A 277 -20.67 -3.18 -29.50
CA ASP A 277 -20.87 -4.22 -28.50
C ASP A 277 -20.05 -5.49 -28.77
N ASP A 278 -19.66 -6.21 -27.70
CA ASP A 278 -19.93 -7.66 -27.64
C ASP A 278 -19.76 -8.20 -26.21
N ASP A 279 -20.88 -8.76 -25.73
CA ASP A 279 -21.10 -9.62 -24.56
C ASP A 279 -20.36 -10.98 -24.68
N ASP A 280 -20.55 -11.84 -23.66
CA ASP A 280 -20.25 -13.29 -23.56
C ASP A 280 -18.86 -13.68 -23.01
N ASP A 281 -18.72 -14.62 -22.08
CA ASP A 281 -19.67 -15.44 -21.32
C ASP A 281 -18.92 -16.05 -20.12
N ASP A 282 -19.68 -16.45 -19.11
CA ASP A 282 -19.25 -17.28 -17.98
C ASP A 282 -18.75 -18.67 -18.48
N ASP A 283 -17.66 -19.18 -17.91
CA ASP A 283 -17.52 -20.64 -17.81
C ASP A 283 -16.73 -21.07 -16.57
N GLU A 284 -17.49 -21.46 -15.55
CA GLU A 284 -17.00 -22.20 -14.39
C GLU A 284 -16.62 -23.63 -14.79
N THR A 285 -15.32 -23.96 -14.76
CA THR A 285 -14.89 -25.36 -14.79
C THR A 285 -14.43 -25.82 -13.41
N SER A 286 -15.35 -26.47 -12.71
CA SER A 286 -15.10 -27.41 -11.62
C SER A 286 -14.41 -28.67 -12.16
N SER A 287 -13.25 -29.03 -11.61
CA SER A 287 -12.67 -30.37 -11.83
C SER A 287 -11.91 -30.86 -10.59
N GLU A 288 -12.68 -31.54 -9.74
CA GLU A 288 -12.42 -32.87 -9.13
C GLU A 288 -11.01 -33.16 -8.54
N ASP A 289 -10.93 -33.02 -7.20
CA ASP A 289 -9.92 -33.64 -6.34
C ASP A 289 -9.94 -35.17 -6.48
N SER A 290 -8.78 -35.76 -6.77
CA SER A 290 -8.53 -37.20 -6.66
C SER A 290 -7.54 -37.46 -5.53
N ASP A 291 -8.07 -37.84 -4.37
CA ASP A 291 -7.34 -38.37 -3.22
C ASP A 291 -6.84 -39.80 -3.52
N ASP A 292 -5.52 -40.03 -3.43
CA ASP A 292 -4.95 -41.39 -3.29
C ASP A 292 -4.14 -41.46 -1.99
N ASP A 293 -4.73 -42.18 -1.03
CA ASP A 293 -4.25 -42.40 0.34
C ASP A 293 -3.65 -43.82 0.39
N SER A 294 -2.32 -43.92 0.41
CA SER A 294 -1.61 -45.19 0.66
C SER A 294 -0.96 -45.18 2.04
N ASP A 295 -1.71 -45.74 2.99
CA ASP A 295 -1.37 -46.00 4.39
C ASP A 295 -0.51 -47.28 4.48
N GLU A 296 0.81 -47.16 4.73
CA GLU A 296 1.63 -48.28 5.21
C GLU A 296 2.17 -48.03 6.62
N LYS A 297 1.57 -48.77 7.56
CA LYS A 297 2.02 -48.96 8.94
C LYS A 297 3.24 -49.88 9.02
N ARG A 298 4.27 -49.42 9.72
CA ARG A 298 5.22 -50.20 10.55
C ARG A 298 5.83 -49.21 11.56
N GLY A 299 5.80 -49.34 12.89
CA GLY A 299 5.67 -50.50 13.77
C GLY A 299 6.99 -50.73 14.53
N GLY A 300 7.10 -50.21 15.77
CA GLY A 300 8.14 -50.54 16.79
C GLY A 300 9.53 -49.94 16.56
N GLU A 301 10.37 -49.56 17.54
CA GLU A 301 10.44 -49.80 18.98
C GLU A 301 11.28 -48.68 19.64
N SER A 302 10.92 -48.37 20.88
CA SER A 302 11.64 -47.54 21.83
C SER A 302 12.89 -48.22 22.39
N LYS A 303 14.04 -47.54 22.43
CA LYS A 303 15.13 -47.82 23.37
C LYS A 303 15.61 -46.54 24.05
N LYS A 304 15.51 -46.55 25.38
CA LYS A 304 16.15 -45.64 26.34
C LYS A 304 17.66 -45.87 26.33
N GLU A 305 18.44 -44.79 26.35
CA GLU A 305 19.83 -44.82 26.83
C GLU A 305 19.91 -44.17 28.22
N PRO A 306 20.74 -44.71 29.14
CA PRO A 306 20.92 -44.16 30.48
C PRO A 306 22.05 -43.11 30.52
N GLU A 307 21.88 -42.15 31.43
CA GLU A 307 22.93 -41.24 31.89
C GLU A 307 24.17 -42.01 32.39
N LYS A 308 25.35 -41.51 32.02
CA LYS A 308 26.61 -41.78 32.72
C LYS A 308 27.19 -40.45 33.19
N THR A 309 27.31 -40.37 34.51
CA THR A 309 28.40 -39.81 35.33
C THR A 309 29.33 -38.78 34.70
#